data_AF-A0A3N7H7G6-F1
#
_entry.id   AF-A0A3N7H7G6-F1
#
_cell.length_a   1.000
_cell.length_b   1.000
_cell.length_c   1.000
_cell.angle_alpha   90.00
_cell.angle_beta   90.00
_cell.angle_gamma   90.00
#
_symmetry.space_group_name_H-M   'P 1'
#
loop_
_entity.id
_entity.type
_entity.pdbx_description
1 polymer ?
#
loop_
_entity_poly.entity_id
_entity_poly.type
_entity_poly.pdbx_seq_one_letter_code
_entity_poly.pdbx_strand_id
1 'polypeptide(L)'
;TEQRFHWIAFFMGISIGYWATFVTIASEQFGTNLRATVTTTAPNFVRGALIPSTLLFEFFVRHSDIVTAAYVMIFLLTGVAIFALSQLKESFDRDLDFVER
;
A
#
# COMPACT_ATOMS: atom_id res chain seq x y z
N THR A 1 -11.43 13.05 24.44
CA THR A 1 -12.36 12.14 25.12
C THR A 1 -12.02 10.72 24.75
N GLU A 2 -11.80 9.85 25.73
CA GLU A 2 -11.37 8.46 25.56
C GLU A 2 -12.24 7.71 24.54
N GLN A 3 -13.56 7.88 24.59
CA GLN A 3 -14.49 7.25 23.66
C GLN A 3 -14.19 7.57 22.17
N ARG A 4 -13.77 8.80 21.85
CA ARG A 4 -13.39 9.17 20.48
C ARG A 4 -12.10 8.45 20.03
N PHE A 5 -11.14 8.29 20.94
CA PHE A 5 -9.91 7.56 20.67
C PHE A 5 -10.19 6.08 20.41
N HIS A 6 -11.08 5.45 21.18
CA HIS A 6 -11.46 4.05 21.00
C HIS A 6 -12.12 3.80 19.64
N TRP A 7 -13.01 4.70 19.20
CA TRP A 7 -13.61 4.61 17.87
C TRP A 7 -12.58 4.77 16.75
N ILE A 8 -11.67 5.74 16.86
CA ILE A 8 -10.59 5.93 15.87
C ILE A 8 -9.69 4.69 15.81
N ALA A 9 -9.26 4.17 16.95
CA ALA A 9 -8.43 2.97 17.03
C ALA A 9 -9.14 1.73 16.45
N PHE A 10 -10.44 1.59 16.69
CA PHE A 10 -11.25 0.51 16.12
C PHE A 10 -11.30 0.57 14.59
N PHE A 11 -11.60 1.74 14.01
CA PHE A 11 -11.62 1.92 12.56
C PHE A 11 -10.23 1.74 11.93
N MET A 12 -9.17 2.22 12.58
CA MET A 12 -7.79 1.97 12.14
C MET A 12 -7.46 0.46 12.18
N GLY A 13 -7.94 -0.26 13.18
CA GLY A 13 -7.75 -1.70 13.33
C GLY A 13 -8.36 -2.51 12.18
N ILE A 14 -9.56 -2.14 11.71
CA ILE A 14 -10.21 -2.79 10.56
C ILE A 14 -9.35 -2.66 9.30
N SER A 15 -8.73 -1.49 9.09
CA SER A 15 -7.88 -1.23 7.92
C SER A 15 -6.62 -2.10 7.86
N ILE A 16 -6.16 -2.67 8.98
CA ILE A 16 -4.99 -3.57 9.02
C ILE A 16 -5.25 -4.85 8.22
N GLY A 17 -6.50 -5.29 8.11
CA GLY A 17 -6.88 -6.48 7.33
C GLY A 17 -6.52 -6.40 5.84
N TYR A 18 -6.39 -5.19 5.29
CA TYR A 18 -5.95 -4.96 3.91
C TYR A 18 -4.59 -5.63 3.61
N TRP A 19 -3.72 -5.75 4.61
CA TRP A 19 -2.40 -6.34 4.44
C TRP A 19 -2.45 -7.78 3.91
N ALA A 20 -3.40 -8.59 4.37
CA ALA A 20 -3.57 -9.97 3.91
C ALA A 20 -3.95 -10.00 2.43
N THR A 21 -4.94 -9.19 2.04
CA THR A 21 -5.38 -9.07 0.64
C THR A 21 -4.26 -8.59 -0.28
N PHE A 22 -3.47 -7.61 0.17
CA PHE A 22 -2.32 -7.11 -0.59
C PHE A 22 -1.30 -8.21 -0.91
N VAL A 23 -0.91 -9.02 0.09
CA VAL A 23 0.05 -10.11 -0.10
C VAL A 23 -0.52 -11.18 -1.04
N THR A 24 -1.81 -11.50 -0.92
CA THR A 24 -2.49 -12.44 -1.82
C THR A 24 -2.47 -11.97 -3.26
N ILE A 25 -2.87 -10.72 -3.53
CA ILE A 25 -2.87 -10.14 -4.89
C ILE A 25 -1.45 -10.15 -5.48
N ALA A 26 -0.44 -9.78 -4.69
CA ALA A 26 0.96 -9.83 -5.14
C ALA A 26 1.40 -11.26 -5.49
N SER A 27 0.88 -12.26 -4.79
CA SER A 27 1.14 -13.67 -5.06
C SER A 27 0.45 -14.18 -6.33
N GLU A 28 -0.71 -13.61 -6.68
CA GLU A 28 -1.51 -13.98 -7.86
C GLU A 28 -0.99 -13.36 -9.15
N GLN A 29 -0.24 -12.25 -9.07
CA GLN A 29 0.36 -11.62 -10.26
C GLN A 29 1.50 -12.43 -10.89
N PHE A 30 2.05 -13.42 -10.18
CA PHE A 30 3.26 -14.13 -10.59
C PHE A 30 3.08 -15.65 -10.52
N GLY A 31 3.76 -16.35 -11.42
CA GLY A 31 3.79 -17.81 -11.43
C GLY A 31 4.29 -18.43 -10.12
N THR A 32 3.94 -19.68 -9.90
CA THR A 32 4.20 -20.43 -8.66
C THR A 32 5.69 -20.47 -8.25
N ASN A 33 6.63 -20.39 -9.20
CA ASN A 33 8.08 -20.37 -8.93
C ASN A 33 8.58 -19.09 -8.24
N LEU A 34 7.91 -17.95 -8.45
CA LEU A 34 8.32 -16.67 -7.87
C LEU A 34 7.38 -16.20 -6.76
N ARG A 35 6.28 -16.92 -6.52
CA ARG A 35 5.24 -16.55 -5.56
C ARG A 35 5.78 -16.30 -4.14
N ALA A 36 6.67 -17.16 -3.64
CA ALA A 36 7.29 -16.98 -2.32
C ALA A 36 8.25 -15.76 -2.27
N THR A 37 8.95 -15.51 -3.37
CA THR A 37 9.88 -14.38 -3.49
C THR A 37 9.13 -13.05 -3.59
N VAL A 38 8.01 -13.00 -4.33
CA VAL A 38 7.21 -11.79 -4.50
C VAL A 38 6.43 -11.45 -3.24
N THR A 39 5.83 -12.45 -2.59
CA THR A 39 5.08 -12.25 -1.33
C THR A 39 5.95 -11.72 -0.18
N THR A 40 7.27 -11.91 -0.25
CA THR A 40 8.22 -11.37 0.72
C THR A 40 8.85 -10.04 0.25
N THR A 41 9.13 -9.90 -1.05
CA THR A 41 9.76 -8.71 -1.63
C THR A 41 8.81 -7.52 -1.68
N ALA A 42 7.55 -7.72 -2.08
CA ALA A 42 6.57 -6.63 -2.18
C ALA A 42 6.36 -5.91 -0.84
N PRO A 43 6.12 -6.60 0.29
CA PRO A 43 6.13 -5.98 1.62
C PRO A 43 7.40 -5.21 1.97
N ASN A 44 8.57 -5.75 1.65
CA ASN A 44 9.84 -5.10 1.94
C ASN A 44 10.02 -3.83 1.12
N PHE A 45 9.50 -3.79 -0.11
CA PHE A 45 9.49 -2.60 -0.94
C PHE A 45 8.55 -1.53 -0.38
N VAL A 46 7.36 -1.92 0.09
CA VAL A 46 6.44 -1.00 0.80
C VAL A 46 7.10 -0.40 2.04
N ARG A 47 7.83 -1.21 2.82
CA ARG A 47 8.61 -0.72 3.97
C ARG A 47 9.72 0.24 3.54
N GLY A 48 10.43 -0.04 2.45
CA GLY A 48 11.46 0.85 1.90
C GLY A 48 10.89 2.19 1.42
N ALA A 49 9.70 2.17 0.81
CA ALA A 49 8.98 3.36 0.35
C ALA A 49 8.48 4.26 1.50
N LEU A 50 8.45 3.76 2.74
CA LEU A 50 8.12 4.58 3.91
C LEU A 50 9.10 5.74 4.09
N ILE A 51 10.41 5.49 3.90
CA ILE A 51 11.48 6.49 4.10
C ILE A 51 11.29 7.74 3.22
N PRO A 52 11.17 7.63 1.88
CA PRO A 52 10.92 8.80 1.05
C PRO A 52 9.56 9.43 1.34
N SER A 53 8.55 8.65 1.70
CA SER A 53 7.22 9.16 2.06
C SER A 53 7.26 10.02 3.33
N THR A 54 8.02 9.61 4.35
CA THR A 54 8.18 10.39 5.58
C THR A 54 9.02 11.65 5.36
N LEU A 55 10.08 11.57 4.55
CA LEU A 55 10.88 12.74 4.19
C LEU A 55 10.05 13.78 3.42
N LEU A 56 9.21 13.32 2.49
CA LEU A 56 8.30 14.18 1.75
C LEU A 56 7.24 14.81 2.67
N PHE A 57 6.67 14.05 3.60
CA PHE A 57 5.75 14.58 4.60
C PHE A 57 6.42 15.63 5.49
N GLU A 58 7.63 15.37 5.99
CA GLU A 58 8.38 16.34 6.80
C GLU A 58 8.65 17.63 6.02
N PHE A 59 8.97 17.53 4.73
CA PHE A 59 9.10 18.68 3.86
C PHE A 59 7.80 19.51 3.78
N PHE A 60 6.65 18.87 3.62
CA PHE A 60 5.35 19.57 3.61
C PHE A 60 4.98 20.18 4.97
N VAL A 61 5.26 19.49 6.08
CA VAL A 61 5.02 20.00 7.44
C VAL A 61 5.88 21.23 7.76
N ARG A 62 7.09 21.35 7.20
CA ARG A 62 7.89 22.57 7.37
C ARG A 62 7.30 23.81 6.68
N HIS A 63 6.42 23.62 5.70
CA HIS A 63 5.81 24.71 4.93
C HIS A 63 4.31 24.90 5.23
N SER A 64 3.67 24.01 5.97
CA SER A 64 2.22 23.99 6.20
C SER A 64 1.85 23.32 7.52
N ASP A 65 0.62 23.52 7.98
CA ASP A 65 0.10 22.81 9.16
C ASP A 65 0.12 21.29 8.97
N ILE A 66 0.31 20.55 10.06
CA ILE A 66 0.42 19.08 10.05
C ILE A 66 -0.82 18.41 9.44
N VAL A 67 -2.00 18.99 9.64
CA VAL A 67 -3.26 18.46 9.10
C VAL A 67 -3.31 18.68 7.59
N THR A 68 -2.92 19.86 7.12
CA THR A 68 -2.86 20.18 5.69
C THR A 68 -1.82 19.33 4.97
N ALA A 69 -0.64 19.14 5.57
CA ALA A 69 0.41 18.26 5.04
C ALA A 69 -0.08 16.80 4.94
N ALA A 70 -0.87 16.34 5.93
CA ALA A 70 -1.44 14.98 5.91
C ALA A 70 -2.44 14.82 4.76
N TYR A 71 -3.32 15.80 4.54
CA TYR A 71 -4.24 15.76 3.40
C TYR A 71 -3.51 15.76 2.06
N VAL A 72 -2.50 16.61 1.89
CA VAL A 72 -1.67 16.65 0.66
C VAL A 72 -1.04 15.29 0.39
N MET A 73 -0.47 14.65 1.43
CA MET A 73 0.12 13.31 1.30
C MET A 73 -0.91 12.25 0.95
N ILE A 74 -2.11 12.29 1.57
CA ILE A 74 -3.20 11.35 1.24
C ILE A 74 -3.58 11.48 -0.24
N PHE A 75 -3.80 12.70 -0.75
CA PHE A 75 -4.15 12.91 -2.15
C PHE A 75 -3.03 12.48 -3.10
N LEU A 76 -1.79 12.82 -2.78
CA LEU A 76 -0.62 12.48 -3.59
C LEU A 76 -0.42 10.96 -3.68
N LEU A 77 -0.39 10.26 -2.55
CA LEU A 77 -0.23 8.81 -2.52
C LEU A 77 -1.40 8.08 -3.15
N THR A 78 -2.63 8.58 -2.96
CA THR A 78 -3.82 8.02 -3.62
C THR A 78 -3.74 8.20 -5.15
N GLY A 79 -3.28 9.35 -5.62
CA GLY A 79 -3.07 9.59 -7.06
C GLY A 79 -2.05 8.62 -7.67
N VAL A 80 -0.92 8.42 -6.99
CA VAL A 80 0.09 7.42 -7.42
C VAL A 80 -0.49 6.01 -7.38
N ALA A 81 -1.29 5.66 -6.38
CA ALA A 81 -1.92 4.35 -6.27
C ALA A 81 -2.91 4.09 -7.42
N ILE A 82 -3.77 5.06 -7.75
CA ILE A 82 -4.71 4.95 -8.88
C ILE A 82 -3.94 4.79 -10.20
N PHE A 83 -2.88 5.58 -10.39
CA PHE A 83 -2.03 5.45 -11.57
C PHE A 83 -1.37 4.07 -11.66
N ALA A 84 -0.81 3.57 -10.55
CA ALA A 84 -0.20 2.25 -10.50
C ALA A 84 -1.23 1.13 -10.78
N LEU A 85 -2.45 1.25 -10.25
CA LEU A 85 -3.54 0.32 -10.53
C LEU A 85 -3.94 0.33 -12.00
N SER A 86 -3.95 1.50 -12.66
CA SER A 86 -4.26 1.59 -14.10
C SER A 86 -3.23 0.89 -15.00
N GLN A 87 -1.99 0.72 -14.51
CA GLN A 87 -0.91 0.03 -15.21
C GLN A 87 -0.86 -1.47 -14.88
N LEU A 88 -1.62 -1.91 -13.87
CA LEU A 88 -1.64 -3.31 -13.45
C LEU A 88 -2.48 -4.12 -14.45
N LYS A 89 -1.89 -5.18 -14.99
CA LYS A 89 -2.52 -6.05 -15.99
C LYS A 89 -3.57 -6.93 -15.29
N GLU A 90 -4.77 -6.97 -15.85
CA GLU A 90 -5.91 -7.69 -15.27
C GLU A 90 -5.62 -9.19 -15.13
N SER A 91 -5.80 -9.73 -13.91
CA SER A 91 -5.42 -11.10 -13.53
C SER A 91 -6.62 -12.06 -13.46
N PHE A 92 -7.83 -11.54 -13.60
CA PHE A 92 -9.08 -12.28 -13.31
C PHE A 92 -9.39 -13.43 -14.27
N ASP A 93 -8.73 -13.52 -15.43
CA ASP A 93 -8.94 -14.57 -16.44
C ASP A 93 -7.65 -15.32 -16.82
N ARG A 94 -6.53 -15.10 -16.10
CA ARG A 94 -5.31 -15.87 -16.33
C ARG A 94 -5.29 -17.11 -15.44
N ASP A 95 -5.13 -18.27 -16.08
CA ASP A 95 -4.68 -19.49 -15.42
C ASP A 95 -3.45 -19.19 -14.56
N LEU A 96 -3.43 -19.61 -13.29
CA LEU A 96 -2.37 -19.29 -12.31
C LEU A 96 -1.17 -20.27 -12.39
N ASP A 97 -1.31 -21.37 -13.14
CA ASP A 97 -0.26 -22.35 -13.37
C ASP A 97 0.55 -22.01 -14.64
N PHE A 98 1.34 -20.94 -14.59
CA PHE A 98 2.35 -20.66 -15.62
C PHE A 98 3.72 -20.42 -15.01
N VAL A 99 4.73 -20.86 -15.73
CA VAL A 99 6.14 -20.64 -15.41
C VAL A 99 6.59 -19.39 -16.16
N GLU A 100 6.93 -18.33 -15.42
CA GLU A 100 7.60 -17.15 -15.98
C GLU A 100 8.97 -17.59 -16.54
N ARG A 101 9.30 -17.22 -17.78
CA ARG A 101 10.56 -17.60 -18.45
C ARG A 101 11.44 -16.38 -18.71
#